data_AF-A0A357BW89-F1
#
_entry.id   AF-A0A357BW89-F1
#
_cell.length_a   1.000
_cell.length_b   1.000
_cell.length_c   1.000
_cell.angle_alpha   90.00
_cell.angle_beta   90.00
_cell.angle_gamma   90.00
#
_symmetry.space_group_name_H-M   'P 1'
#
loop_
_entity.id
_entity.type
_entity.pdbx_description
1 polymer ?
#
loop_
_entity_poly.entity_id
_entity_poly.type
_entity_poly.pdbx_seq_one_letter_code
_entity_poly.pdbx_strand_id
1 'polypeptide(L)'
;MNAKTTIDAGICGFPTKVNAESNDGQNVEFKITSACEKIRAYAENLEKAGAIDAYQEISPENNSQILEISRITLKGCCAGCVVPIGVFKTMQVACGLALPKDIEIKISKEE
;
A
#
# COMPACT_ATOMS: atom_id res chain seq x y z
N MET A 1 8.64 16.70 2.80
CA MET A 1 7.67 16.26 3.83
C MET A 1 7.70 14.76 3.87
N ASN A 2 7.79 14.20 5.08
CA ASN A 2 7.99 12.77 5.28
C ASN A 2 6.80 12.17 6.03
N ALA A 3 6.43 10.95 5.65
CA ALA A 3 5.42 10.16 6.34
C ALA A 3 5.95 8.75 6.58
N LYS A 4 5.69 8.23 7.78
CA LYS A 4 6.01 6.85 8.13
C LYS A 4 4.74 6.05 8.36
N THR A 5 4.78 4.81 7.91
CA THR A 5 3.69 3.86 8.15
C THR A 5 4.27 2.51 8.57
N THR A 6 3.67 1.93 9.60
CA THR A 6 3.91 0.54 10.00
C THR A 6 2.66 -0.29 9.70
N ILE A 7 2.84 -1.40 8.99
CA ILE A 7 1.76 -2.28 8.53
C ILE A 7 1.97 -3.67 9.13
N ASP A 8 1.00 -4.14 9.94
CA ASP A 8 0.88 -5.57 10.27
C ASP A 8 -0.11 -6.20 9.29
N ALA A 9 0.41 -7.04 8.39
CA ALA A 9 -0.36 -7.71 7.33
C ALA A 9 -1.17 -8.93 7.83
N GLY A 10 -1.24 -9.11 9.16
CA GLY A 10 -2.04 -10.11 9.84
C GLY A 10 -1.26 -11.41 10.09
N ILE A 11 -1.88 -12.54 9.76
CA ILE A 11 -1.40 -13.86 10.20
C ILE A 11 -0.02 -14.25 9.65
N CYS A 12 0.42 -13.67 8.52
CA CYS A 12 1.74 -13.99 7.97
C CYS A 12 2.91 -13.50 8.84
N GLY A 13 2.67 -12.58 9.78
CA GLY A 13 3.67 -12.15 10.75
C GLY A 13 4.84 -11.35 10.17
N PHE A 14 4.70 -10.80 8.96
CA PHE A 14 5.72 -9.98 8.32
C PHE A 14 5.37 -8.49 8.38
N PRO A 15 5.74 -7.78 9.47
CA PRO A 15 5.51 -6.34 9.54
C PRO A 15 6.30 -5.62 8.45
N THR A 16 5.69 -4.58 7.89
CA THR A 16 6.29 -3.77 6.83
C THR A 16 6.37 -2.32 7.27
N LYS A 17 7.53 -1.70 7.06
CA LYS A 17 7.77 -0.28 7.29
C LYS A 17 7.82 0.43 5.95
N VAL A 18 7.09 1.53 5.82
CA VAL A 18 7.06 2.39 4.64
C VAL A 18 7.50 3.79 5.08
N ASN A 19 8.49 4.34 4.41
CA ASN A 19 8.80 5.77 4.47
C ASN A 19 8.47 6.36 3.10
N ALA A 20 7.66 7.41 3.09
CA ALA A 20 7.32 8.18 1.91
C ALA A 20 7.87 9.59 2.07
N GLU A 21 8.60 10.07 1.07
CA GLU A 21 9.22 11.39 1.04
C GLU A 21 8.78 12.14 -0.20
N SER A 22 8.37 13.39 -0.03
CA SER A 22 8.04 14.30 -1.12
C SER A 22 8.63 15.69 -0.86
N ASN A 23 9.45 16.17 -1.78
CA ASN A 23 10.12 17.47 -1.66
C ASN A 23 9.29 18.64 -2.17
N ASP A 24 8.34 18.37 -3.06
CA ASP A 24 7.50 19.35 -3.75
C ASP A 24 6.01 19.24 -3.39
N GLY A 25 5.62 18.23 -2.60
CA GLY A 25 4.23 17.97 -2.25
C GLY A 25 3.43 17.27 -3.36
N GLN A 26 4.07 16.86 -4.46
CA GLN A 26 3.44 16.19 -5.60
C GLN A 26 4.09 14.86 -5.91
N ASN A 27 5.40 14.83 -6.10
CA ASN A 27 6.16 13.64 -6.44
C ASN A 27 6.62 12.96 -5.16
N VAL A 28 6.33 11.67 -5.02
CA VAL A 28 6.65 10.87 -3.84
C VAL A 28 7.58 9.71 -4.19
N GLU A 29 8.65 9.58 -3.42
CA GLU A 29 9.54 8.43 -3.43
C GLU A 29 9.28 7.54 -2.21
N PHE A 30 9.43 6.23 -2.39
CA PHE A 30 9.13 5.25 -1.36
C PHE A 30 10.35 4.43 -0.98
N LYS A 31 10.57 4.29 0.33
CA LYS A 31 11.50 3.31 0.89
C LYS A 31 10.75 2.32 1.76
N ILE A 32 10.62 1.08 1.26
CA ILE A 32 9.84 0.02 1.89
C ILE A 32 10.80 -1.05 2.45
N THR A 33 10.59 -1.48 3.69
CA THR A 33 11.36 -2.55 4.33
C THR A 33 10.42 -3.60 4.90
N SER A 34 10.63 -4.86 4.51
CA SER A 34 9.83 -6.01 4.96
C SER A 34 10.67 -7.28 4.96
N ALA A 35 10.33 -8.21 5.86
CA ALA A 35 10.88 -9.57 5.84
C ALA A 35 10.16 -10.49 4.82
N CYS A 36 9.03 -10.06 4.26
CA CYS A 36 8.31 -10.82 3.23
C CYS A 36 8.96 -10.63 1.85
N GLU A 37 9.40 -11.73 1.23
CA GLU A 37 10.03 -11.72 -0.10
C GLU A 37 9.17 -11.04 -1.18
N LYS A 38 7.86 -11.32 -1.20
CA LYS A 38 6.93 -10.73 -2.17
C LYS A 38 6.84 -9.21 -2.03
N ILE A 39 6.89 -8.70 -0.79
CA ILE A 39 6.84 -7.26 -0.52
C ILE A 39 8.16 -6.58 -0.89
N ARG A 40 9.30 -7.26 -0.72
CA ARG A 40 10.59 -6.75 -1.21
C ARG A 40 10.60 -6.63 -2.73
N ALA A 41 10.13 -7.65 -3.45
CA ALA A 41 10.03 -7.59 -4.91
C ALA A 41 9.10 -6.45 -5.38
N TYR A 42 7.98 -6.23 -4.68
CA TYR A 42 7.12 -5.07 -4.92
C TYR A 42 7.86 -3.74 -4.70
N ALA A 43 8.60 -3.62 -3.59
CA ALA A 43 9.38 -2.43 -3.26
C ALA A 43 10.45 -2.12 -4.33
N GLU A 44 11.16 -3.13 -4.81
CA GLU A 44 12.16 -2.98 -5.88
C GLU A 44 11.54 -2.51 -7.19
N ASN A 45 10.36 -3.01 -7.55
CA ASN A 45 9.65 -2.55 -8.75
C ASN A 45 9.15 -1.12 -8.61
N LEU A 46 8.71 -0.72 -7.40
CA LEU A 46 8.30 0.64 -7.11
C LEU A 46 9.49 1.62 -7.17
N GLU A 47 10.65 1.21 -6.63
CA GLU A 47 11.90 2.00 -6.70
C GLU A 47 12.38 2.19 -8.14
N LYS A 48 12.29 1.15 -8.98
CA LYS A 48 12.62 1.23 -10.41
C LYS A 48 11.70 2.17 -11.19
N ALA A 49 10.44 2.32 -10.76
CA ALA A 49 9.50 3.24 -11.38
C ALA A 49 9.84 4.71 -11.08
N GLY A 50 10.66 4.98 -10.05
CA GLY A 50 11.06 6.32 -9.64
C GLY A 50 9.98 7.05 -8.85
N ALA A 51 10.07 8.38 -8.81
CA ALA A 51 9.11 9.22 -8.11
C ALA A 51 7.72 9.13 -8.76
N ILE A 52 6.69 8.93 -7.94
CA ILE A 52 5.30 8.80 -8.38
C ILE A 52 4.57 10.14 -8.16
N ASP A 53 3.88 10.63 -9.18
CA ASP A 53 3.01 11.80 -9.05
C ASP A 53 1.73 11.41 -8.28
N ALA A 54 1.60 11.92 -7.05
CA ALA A 54 0.49 11.62 -6.16
C ALA A 54 -0.86 12.13 -6.68
N TYR A 55 -0.87 13.23 -7.45
CA TYR A 55 -2.11 13.79 -8.02
C TYR A 55 -2.60 12.95 -9.20
N GLN A 56 -1.68 12.48 -10.05
CA GLN A 56 -2.04 11.54 -11.11
C GLN A 56 -2.52 10.21 -10.52
N GLU A 57 -1.91 9.75 -9.43
CA GLU A 57 -2.25 8.51 -8.75
C GLU A 57 -3.69 8.52 -8.19
N ILE A 58 -4.16 9.66 -7.69
CA ILE A 58 -5.54 9.84 -7.20
C ILE A 58 -6.47 10.47 -8.24
N SER A 59 -6.03 10.68 -9.48
CA SER A 59 -6.89 11.24 -10.53
C SER A 59 -7.89 10.19 -11.02
N PRO A 60 -9.18 10.52 -11.19
CA PRO A 60 -10.15 9.60 -11.79
C PRO A 60 -9.87 9.32 -13.28
N GLU A 61 -9.11 10.18 -13.95
CA GLU A 61 -8.79 10.09 -15.38
C GLU A 61 -7.65 9.10 -15.66
N ASN A 62 -6.86 8.77 -14.63
CA ASN A 62 -5.73 7.87 -14.76
C ASN A 62 -5.98 6.56 -14.02
N ASN A 63 -5.25 5.54 -14.45
CA ASN A 63 -5.06 4.37 -13.62
C ASN A 63 -3.94 4.68 -12.63
N SER A 64 -4.22 4.48 -11.34
CA SER A 64 -3.15 4.41 -10.34
C SER A 64 -2.10 3.38 -10.82
N GLN A 65 -0.87 3.42 -10.32
CA GLN A 65 0.13 2.38 -10.59
C GLN A 65 0.13 1.29 -9.51
N ILE A 66 -0.60 1.48 -8.41
CA ILE A 66 -0.53 0.60 -7.22
C ILE A 66 -1.58 -0.56 -7.10
N LEU A 67 -2.80 -0.48 -7.67
CA LEU A 67 -4.02 -1.21 -7.24
C LEU A 67 -4.94 -1.94 -8.30
N GLU A 68 -4.46 -2.49 -9.42
CA GLU A 68 -5.21 -2.88 -10.66
C GLU A 68 -6.69 -3.36 -10.69
N ILE A 69 -7.25 -4.20 -9.82
CA ILE A 69 -8.69 -4.61 -9.93
C ILE A 69 -9.62 -3.69 -9.15
N SER A 70 -9.21 -3.25 -7.95
CA SER A 70 -9.97 -2.20 -7.28
C SER A 70 -9.98 -0.93 -8.13
N ARG A 71 -9.00 -0.73 -9.04
CA ARG A 71 -8.97 0.42 -9.96
C ARG A 71 -10.20 0.59 -10.82
N ILE A 72 -10.86 -0.47 -11.29
CA ILE A 72 -11.98 -0.27 -12.22
C ILE A 72 -13.24 0.22 -11.49
N THR A 73 -13.34 -0.02 -10.19
CA THR A 73 -14.51 0.31 -9.36
C THR A 73 -14.26 1.47 -8.41
N LEU A 74 -13.03 1.61 -7.90
CA LEU A 74 -12.62 2.62 -6.93
C LEU A 74 -11.62 3.58 -7.60
N LYS A 75 -12.03 4.85 -7.69
CA LYS A 75 -11.27 5.95 -8.30
C LYS A 75 -11.00 7.05 -7.27
N GLY A 76 -10.16 8.03 -7.60
CA GLY A 76 -9.96 9.16 -6.70
C GLY A 76 -9.14 8.80 -5.47
N CYS A 77 -9.42 9.52 -4.38
CA CYS A 77 -8.96 9.16 -3.03
C CYS A 77 -9.38 7.75 -2.59
N CYS A 78 -10.45 7.17 -3.18
CA CYS A 78 -10.92 5.83 -2.86
C CYS A 78 -10.09 4.72 -3.53
N ALA A 79 -9.21 5.04 -4.48
CA ALA A 79 -8.34 4.06 -5.11
C ALA A 79 -7.56 3.28 -4.05
N GLY A 80 -6.95 4.00 -3.09
CA GLY A 80 -6.17 3.47 -1.95
C GLY A 80 -6.97 2.89 -0.79
N CYS A 81 -8.26 2.59 -0.95
CA CYS A 81 -9.09 2.07 0.13
C CYS A 81 -8.57 0.72 0.64
N VAL A 82 -8.58 0.52 1.96
CA VAL A 82 -8.18 -0.75 2.59
C VAL A 82 -9.26 -1.83 2.51
N VAL A 83 -10.50 -1.46 2.14
CA VAL A 83 -11.64 -2.39 2.10
C VAL A 83 -11.41 -3.57 1.15
N PRO A 84 -10.95 -3.41 -0.11
CA PRO A 84 -10.64 -4.55 -0.97
C PRO A 84 -9.61 -5.51 -0.37
N ILE A 85 -8.61 -4.99 0.36
CA ILE A 85 -7.61 -5.81 1.05
C ILE A 85 -8.26 -6.61 2.19
N GLY A 86 -9.13 -5.97 2.97
CA GLY A 86 -9.93 -6.63 4.00
C GLY A 86 -10.80 -7.74 3.43
N VAL A 87 -11.52 -7.49 2.32
CA VAL A 87 -12.35 -8.51 1.64
C VAL A 87 -11.50 -9.71 1.21
N PHE A 88 -10.33 -9.46 0.61
CA PHE A 88 -9.42 -10.52 0.18
C PHE A 88 -8.94 -11.37 1.37
N LYS A 89 -8.57 -10.73 2.49
CA LYS A 89 -8.14 -11.42 3.71
C LYS A 89 -9.27 -12.20 4.37
N THR A 90 -10.48 -11.66 4.39
CA THR A 90 -11.68 -12.34 4.89
C THR A 90 -11.99 -13.60 4.07
N MET A 91 -11.91 -13.52 2.74
CA MET A 91 -12.06 -14.69 1.87
C MET A 91 -11.06 -15.80 2.22
N GLN A 92 -9.81 -15.46 2.52
CA GLN A 92 -8.81 -16.46 2.92
C GLN A 92 -9.22 -17.21 4.19
N VAL A 93 -9.76 -16.51 5.19
CA VAL A 93 -10.25 -17.13 6.43
C VAL A 93 -11.48 -17.99 6.14
N ALA A 94 -12.45 -17.47 5.39
CA ALA A 94 -13.69 -18.17 5.04
C ALA A 94 -13.43 -19.48 4.28
N CYS A 95 -12.40 -19.52 3.42
CA CYS A 95 -11.99 -20.70 2.67
C CYS A 95 -10.98 -21.60 3.40
N GLY A 96 -10.66 -21.33 4.67
CA GLY A 96 -9.70 -22.13 5.46
C GLY A 96 -8.24 -22.01 5.01
N LEU A 97 -7.90 -20.96 4.24
CA LEU A 97 -6.53 -20.70 3.75
C LEU A 97 -5.68 -19.90 4.74
N ALA A 98 -6.30 -19.27 5.74
CA ALA A 98 -5.64 -18.45 6.75
C ALA A 98 -6.36 -18.53 8.10
N LEU A 99 -5.63 -18.30 9.19
CA LEU A 99 -6.22 -18.14 10.52
C LEU A 99 -6.71 -16.69 10.72
N PRO A 100 -7.77 -16.49 11.53
CA PRO A 100 -8.25 -15.14 11.84
C PRO A 100 -7.19 -14.38 12.66
N LYS A 101 -6.72 -13.26 12.12
CA LYS A 101 -5.90 -12.26 12.82
C LYS A 101 -6.15 -10.90 12.18
N ASP A 102 -6.22 -9.86 13.01
CA ASP A 102 -6.40 -8.48 12.57
C ASP A 102 -5.26 -8.02 11.67
N ILE A 103 -5.60 -7.18 10.69
CA ILE A 103 -4.66 -6.39 9.89
C ILE A 103 -4.68 -4.95 10.41
N GLU A 104 -3.51 -4.34 10.57
CA GLU A 104 -3.39 -3.01 11.19
C GLU A 104 -2.43 -2.11 10.39
N ILE A 105 -2.82 -0.85 10.19
CA ILE A 105 -2.01 0.18 9.53
C ILE A 105 -1.91 1.38 10.46
N LYS A 106 -0.69 1.72 10.90
CA LYS A 106 -0.39 2.88 11.75
C LYS A 106 0.36 3.91 10.95
N ILE A 107 -0.25 5.07 10.72
CA ILE A 107 0.30 6.17 9.92
C ILE A 107 0.66 7.32 10.86
N SER A 108 1.86 7.88 10.69
CA SER A 108 2.32 9.07 11.40
C SER A 108 2.94 10.07 10.42
N LYS A 109 2.63 11.35 10.59
CA LYS A 109 3.33 12.44 9.92
C LYS A 109 4.65 12.68 10.63
N GLU A 110 5.73 12.86 9.87
CA GLU A 110 7.01 13.27 10.42
C GLU A 110 7.23 14.76 10.18
N GLU A 111 7.71 15.46 11.21
CA GLU A 111 8.12 16.87 11.16
C GLU A 111 9.55 17.02 10.64
#